data_AF-R9LXK0-F1
#
_entry.id   AF-R9LXK0-F1
#
_cell.length_a   1.000
_cell.length_b   1.000
_cell.length_c   1.000
_cell.angle_alpha   90.00
_cell.angle_beta   90.00
_cell.angle_gamma   90.00
#
_symmetry.space_group_name_H-M   'P 1'
#
loop_
_entity.id
_entity.type
_entity.pdbx_description
1 polymer ?
#
loop_
_entity_poly.entity_id
_entity_poly.type
_entity_poly.pdbx_seq_one_letter_code
_entity_poly.pdbx_strand_id
1 'polypeptide(L)' 'MSATKIPEWILHCLDQYGNCACGRTITKKFGKEKLLEVLETAGYPCELEILADQKDKNQYPKEGTYIVTLKNRQTIFASE' A
#
# COMPACT_ATOMS: atom_id res chain seq x y z
N MET A 1 18.06 11.15 -13.19
CA MET A 1 17.18 10.00 -12.99
C MET A 1 16.35 10.25 -11.73
N SER A 2 15.11 10.69 -11.88
CA SER A 2 14.24 10.99 -10.74
C SER A 2 13.82 9.67 -10.11
N ALA A 3 14.56 9.26 -9.09
CA ALA A 3 14.29 8.07 -8.32
C ALA A 3 12.97 8.30 -7.57
N THR A 4 11.85 7.92 -8.18
CA THR A 4 10.53 7.81 -7.53
C THR A 4 10.58 6.63 -6.56
N LYS A 5 11.51 6.67 -5.61
CA LYS A 5 11.79 5.60 -4.66
C LYS A 5 10.68 5.56 -3.63
N ILE A 6 10.06 4.39 -3.51
CA ILE A 6 9.23 4.04 -2.35
C ILE A 6 10.11 4.23 -1.10
N PRO A 7 9.60 4.88 -0.04
CA PRO A 7 10.32 4.96 1.22
C PRO A 7 10.66 3.58 1.78
N GLU A 8 11.88 3.41 2.29
CA GLU A 8 12.36 2.13 2.82
C GLU A 8 11.48 1.57 3.94
N TRP A 9 10.88 2.42 4.78
CA TRP A 9 9.97 2.00 5.84
C TRP A 9 8.73 1.27 5.30
N ILE A 10 8.27 1.58 4.08
CA ILE A 10 7.17 0.83 3.45
C ILE A 10 7.63 -0.59 3.15
N LEU A 11 8.82 -0.73 2.57
CA LEU A 11 9.39 -2.05 2.24
C LEU A 11 9.66 -2.86 3.51
N HIS A 12 10.20 -2.24 4.56
CA HIS A 12 10.36 -2.89 5.86
C HIS A 12 9.03 -3.35 6.45
N CYS A 13 7.98 -2.54 6.39
CA CYS A 13 6.67 -2.98 6.87
C CYS A 13 6.11 -4.15 6.05
N LEU A 14 6.28 -4.12 4.72
CA LEU A 14 5.85 -5.22 3.85
C LEU A 14 6.63 -6.50 4.12
N ASP A 15 7.93 -6.41 4.36
CA ASP A 15 8.80 -7.54 4.68
C ASP A 15 8.46 -8.17 6.04
N GLN A 16 8.22 -7.33 7.05
CA GLN A 16 7.96 -7.79 8.42
C GLN A 16 6.50 -8.21 8.65
N TYR A 17 5.55 -7.43 8.14
CA TYR A 17 4.12 -7.61 8.43
C TYR A 17 3.31 -8.06 7.22
N GLY A 18 3.85 -7.98 6.01
CA GLY A 18 3.09 -8.24 4.78
C GLY A 18 2.05 -7.17 4.45
N ASN A 19 1.95 -6.10 5.25
CA ASN A 19 1.11 -4.95 5.01
C ASN A 19 1.74 -3.68 5.61
N CYS A 20 1.42 -2.52 5.05
CA CYS A 20 1.94 -1.24 5.50
C CYS A 20 0.87 -0.14 5.39
N ALA A 21 0.67 0.59 6.47
CA ALA A 21 -0.13 1.82 6.45
C ALA A 21 0.71 2.97 5.85
N CYS A 22 0.72 3.07 4.51
CA CYS A 22 1.51 4.07 3.79
C CYS A 22 0.97 5.52 3.96
N GLY A 23 -0.29 5.66 4.35
CA GLY A 23 -0.95 6.95 4.62
C GLY A 23 -1.28 7.76 3.36
N ARG A 24 -2.18 8.73 3.53
CA ARG A 24 -2.75 9.55 2.45
C ARG A 24 -1.71 10.27 1.61
N THR A 25 -0.67 10.81 2.25
CA THR A 25 0.34 11.64 1.60
C THR A 25 1.12 10.87 0.54
N ILE A 26 1.52 9.63 0.85
CA ILE A 26 2.24 8.77 -0.10
C ILE A 26 1.30 8.40 -1.25
N THR A 27 0.11 7.88 -0.95
CA THR A 27 -0.85 7.47 -1.98
C THR A 27 -1.23 8.62 -2.91
N LYS A 28 -1.38 9.84 -2.39
CA LYS A 28 -1.69 11.04 -3.20
C LYS A 28 -0.48 11.54 -3.99
N LYS A 29 0.74 11.41 -3.46
CA LYS A 29 1.98 11.83 -4.13
C LYS A 29 2.33 10.94 -5.32
N PHE A 30 2.17 9.63 -5.17
CA PHE A 30 2.44 8.66 -6.23
C PHE A 30 1.22 8.45 -7.15
N GLY A 31 0.02 8.43 -6.59
CA GLY A 31 -1.18 7.91 -7.24
C GLY A 31 -1.37 6.42 -6.92
N LYS A 32 -2.62 5.96 -6.82
CA LYS A 32 -2.95 4.56 -6.46
C LYS A 32 -2.27 3.56 -7.40
N GLU A 33 -2.46 3.74 -8.71
CA GLU A 33 -1.95 2.82 -9.74
C GLU A 33 -0.43 2.82 -9.79
N LYS A 34 0.19 4.01 -9.80
CA LYS A 34 1.63 4.16 -9.86
C LYS A 34 2.34 3.66 -8.59
N LEU A 35 1.72 3.82 -7.42
CA LEU A 35 2.24 3.24 -6.17
C LEU A 35 2.33 1.72 -6.28
N LEU A 36 1.26 1.09 -6.77
CA LEU A 36 1.21 -0.37 -6.95
C LEU A 36 2.21 -0.83 -8.00
N GLU A 37 2.32 -0.13 -9.14
CA GLU A 37 3.29 -0.43 -10.20
C GLU A 37 4.74 -0.37 -9.69
N VAL A 38 5.08 0.66 -8.91
CA VAL A 38 6.43 0.80 -8.35
C VAL A 38 6.72 -0.27 -7.31
N LEU A 39 5.75 -0.62 -6.45
CA LEU A 39 5.89 -1.72 -5.49
C LEU A 39 6.06 -3.06 -6.21
N GLU A 40 5.26 -3.34 -7.22
CA GLU A 40 5.35 -4.56 -8.03
C GLU A 40 6.70 -4.65 -8.77
N THR A 41 7.17 -3.55 -9.35
CA THR A 41 8.49 -3.44 -9.99
C THR A 41 9.63 -3.68 -8.97
N ALA A 42 9.42 -3.30 -7.71
CA ALA A 42 10.37 -3.56 -6.62
C ALA A 42 10.32 -5.01 -6.09
N GLY A 43 9.44 -5.87 -6.63
CA GLY A 43 9.24 -7.26 -6.18
C GLY A 43 8.21 -7.43 -5.08
N TYR A 44 7.42 -6.39 -4.77
CA TYR A 44 6.38 -6.39 -3.76
C TYR A 44 4.99 -6.24 -4.42
N PRO A 45 4.38 -7.34 -4.91
CA PRO A 45 3.04 -7.28 -5.51
C PRO A 45 2.00 -6.93 -4.42
N CYS A 46 1.68 -5.66 -4.31
CA CYS A 46 0.74 -5.14 -3.33
C CYS A 46 -0.66 -4.90 -3.90
N GLU A 47 -1.63 -4.77 -3.01
CA GLU A 47 -2.94 -4.17 -3.24
C GLU A 47 -3.14 -3.01 -2.28
N LEU A 48 -3.85 -1.95 -2.72
CA LEU A 48 -4.15 -0.79 -1.89
C LEU A 48 -5.60 -0.85 -1.44
N GLU A 49 -5.77 -0.94 -0.13
CA GLU A 49 -7.05 -0.82 0.56
C GLU A 49 -7.16 0.55 1.23
N ILE A 50 -8.29 1.22 1.03
CA ILE A 50 -8.57 2.53 1.62
C ILE A 50 -9.75 2.33 2.57
N LEU A 51 -9.45 2.23 3.87
CA LEU A 51 -10.45 2.13 4.92
C LEU A 51 -10.81 3.54 5.37
N ALA A 52 -12.01 4.00 5.04
CA ALA A 52 -12.50 5.31 5.45
C ALA A 52 -13.93 5.20 5.98
N ASP A 53 -14.35 6.21 6.73
CA ASP A 53 -15.73 6.30 7.18
C ASP A 53 -16.69 6.41 5.98
N GLN A 54 -17.82 5.70 6.05
CA GLN A 54 -18.81 5.63 4.97
C GLN A 54 -19.41 7.00 4.61
N LYS A 55 -19.24 8.02 5.46
CA LYS A 55 -19.72 9.38 5.19
C LYS A 55 -18.79 10.19 4.27
N ASP A 56 -17.52 9.80 4.12
CA ASP A 56 -16.54 10.52 3.29
C ASP A 56 -16.47 9.90 1.89
N LYS A 57 -17.26 10.45 0.95
CA LYS A 57 -17.32 10.00 -0.45
C LYS A 57 -16.16 10.53 -1.31
N ASN A 58 -15.11 11.10 -0.73
CA ASN A 58 -13.98 11.58 -1.52
C ASN A 58 -13.15 10.42 -2.07
N GLN A 59 -12.51 10.66 -3.21
CA GLN A 59 -11.51 9.75 -3.79
C GLN A 59 -10.31 9.53 -2.84
N TYR A 60 -10.00 10.52 -2.00
CA TYR A 60 -8.96 10.47 -0.98
C TYR A 60 -9.49 10.97 0.36
N PRO A 61 -10.25 10.12 1.09
CA PRO A 61 -10.83 10.48 2.38
C PRO A 61 -9.73 11.01 3.31
N LYS A 62 -10.03 12.12 3.99
CA LYS A 62 -9.06 12.81 4.86
C LYS A 62 -8.67 11.94 6.04
N GLU A 63 -9.66 11.26 6.62
CA GLU A 63 -9.51 10.33 7.74
C GLU A 63 -9.41 8.87 7.27
N GLY A 64 -9.17 8.66 5.99
CA GLY A 64 -8.96 7.32 5.45
C GLY A 64 -7.60 6.76 5.85
N THR A 65 -7.59 5.49 6.23
CA THR A 65 -6.39 4.68 6.39
C THR A 65 -6.04 4.03 5.05
N TYR A 66 -4.83 4.30 4.56
CA TYR A 66 -4.34 3.79 3.27
C TYR A 66 -3.36 2.66 3.56
N ILE A 67 -3.80 1.43 3.34
CA ILE A 67 -3.07 0.22 3.67
C ILE A 67 -2.67 -0.45 2.36
N VAL A 68 -1.38 -0.73 2.20
CA VAL A 68 -0.89 -1.61 1.14
C VAL A 68 -0.63 -2.99 1.72
N THR A 69 -1.13 -4.05 1.07
CA THR A 69 -0.98 -5.43 1.54
C THR A 69 -0.38 -6.29 0.44
N LEU A 70 0.54 -7.19 0.76
CA LEU A 70 1.11 -8.13 -0.21
C LEU A 70 0.07 -9.17 -0.63
N LYS A 71 -0.20 -9.24 -1.94
CA LYS A 71 -1.08 -10.26 -2.55
C LYS A 71 -0.54 -11.67 -2.33
N ASN A 72 0.79 -11.81 -2.30
CA ASN A 72 1.45 -13.11 -2.15
C ASN A 72 1.31 -13.73 -0.76
N ARG A 73 0.72 -13.04 0.23
CA ARG A 73 0.60 -13.58 1.60
C ARG A 73 -0.47 -14.67 1.76
N GLN A 74 -1.25 -14.98 0.71
CA GLN A 74 -2.29 -16.02 0.76
C GLN A 74 -1.79 -17.47 0.84
N THR A 75 -0.49 -17.76 0.98
CA THR A 75 0.02 -19.14 1.02
C THR A 75 0.57 -19.64 2.36
N ILE A 76 0.50 -18.87 3.47
CA ILE A 76 1.07 -19.34 4.76
C ILE A 76 -0.01 -19.64 5.83
N PHE A 77 -1.24 -19.15 5.69
CA PHE A 77 -2.32 -19.42 6.67
C PHE A 77 -3.47 -20.31 6.14
N ALA A 78 -3.31 -20.95 4.97
CA ALA A 78 -4.25 -21.94 4.46
C ALA A 78 -3.85 -23.37 4.86
N SER A 79 -3.54 -23.57 6.13
CA SER A 79 -3.17 -24.88 6.68
C SER A 79 -3.64 -25.00 8.13
N GLU A 80 -4.96 -24.99 8.32
CA GLU A 80 -5.62 -25.67 9.45
C GLU A 80 -6.82 -26.45 8.93
#